data_AF-A0A7K4JE87-F1
#
_entry.id   AF-A0A7K4JE87-F1
#
_cell.length_a   1.000
_cell.length_b   1.000
_cell.length_c   1.000
_cell.angle_alpha   90.00
_cell.angle_beta   90.00
_cell.angle_gamma   90.00
#
_symmetry.space_group_name_H-M   'P 1'
#
loop_
_entity.id
_entity.type
_entity.pdbx_description
1 polymer ?
#
loop_
_entity_poly.entity_id
_entity_poly.type
_entity_poly.pdbx_seq_one_letter_code
_entity_poly.pdbx_strand_id
1 'polypeptide(L)'
;VLWCRTGSVSSRAIQPTWVPISSTIAHQRPLHFALDAYDSTWSSLLPHHPTYLLGEMINIEASVSSDRHLPVKVFVDECVVSPSTAPWLRYKVIADDG
;
A
#
# COMPACT_ATOMS: atom_id res chain seq x y z
N VAL A 1 -2.24 -45.48 -67.29
CA VAL A 1 -1.19 -45.25 -66.27
C VAL A 1 -1.87 -44.63 -65.06
N LEU A 2 -2.04 -45.40 -63.99
CA LEU A 2 -2.62 -44.93 -62.73
C LEU A 2 -1.47 -44.55 -61.79
N TRP A 3 -1.43 -43.30 -61.33
CA TRP A 3 -0.53 -42.89 -60.26
C TRP A 3 -1.29 -42.95 -58.93
N CYS A 4 -0.80 -43.78 -58.02
CA CYS A 4 -1.32 -43.90 -56.67
C CYS A 4 -0.96 -42.63 -55.90
N ARG A 5 -1.93 -41.98 -55.24
CA ARG A 5 -1.63 -40.90 -54.29
C ARG A 5 -0.91 -41.52 -53.09
N THR A 6 0.41 -41.37 -53.05
CA THR A 6 1.22 -41.80 -51.91
C THR A 6 1.10 -40.79 -50.79
N GLY A 7 0.19 -41.06 -49.85
CA GLY A 7 0.29 -40.57 -48.48
C GLY A 7 -0.95 -39.84 -47.96
N SER A 8 -1.45 -40.34 -46.83
CA SER A 8 -2.33 -39.59 -45.93
C SER A 8 -1.48 -38.54 -45.21
N VAL A 9 -1.75 -37.25 -45.46
CA VAL A 9 -1.17 -36.17 -44.64
C VAL A 9 -2.08 -36.01 -43.43
N SER A 10 -1.65 -36.54 -42.30
CA SER A 10 -2.23 -36.18 -41.00
C SER A 10 -1.31 -35.14 -40.35
N SER A 11 -1.82 -33.94 -40.10
CA SER A 11 -1.14 -33.01 -39.20
C SER A 11 -1.40 -33.49 -37.78
N ARG A 12 -0.45 -34.21 -37.18
CA ARG A 12 -0.49 -34.43 -35.73
C ARG A 12 -0.46 -33.07 -35.04
N ALA A 13 -1.28 -32.90 -34.00
CA ALA A 13 -1.32 -31.66 -33.23
C ALA A 13 0.10 -31.32 -32.73
N ILE A 14 0.58 -30.14 -33.09
CA ILE A 14 1.83 -29.59 -32.58
C ILE A 14 1.59 -29.33 -31.09
N GLN A 15 2.33 -30.00 -30.20
CA GLN A 15 2.29 -29.69 -28.79
C GLN A 15 2.91 -28.30 -28.62
N PRO A 16 2.15 -27.27 -28.20
CA PRO A 16 2.73 -25.94 -28.05
C PRO A 16 3.80 -25.99 -26.96
N THR A 17 5.02 -25.58 -27.29
CA THR A 17 6.10 -25.34 -26.32
C THR A 17 5.97 -23.99 -25.62
N TRP A 18 4.90 -23.24 -25.91
CA TRP A 18 4.62 -21.96 -25.29
C TRP A 18 4.29 -22.17 -23.81
N VAL A 19 5.25 -21.86 -22.94
CA VAL A 19 4.95 -21.53 -21.54
C VAL A 19 4.06 -20.29 -21.59
N PRO A 20 2.84 -20.33 -21.02
CA PRO A 20 1.99 -19.14 -21.01
C PRO A 20 2.75 -18.01 -20.33
N ILE A 21 2.80 -16.84 -20.97
CA ILE A 21 3.27 -15.62 -20.31
C ILE A 21 2.25 -15.35 -19.20
N SER A 22 2.56 -15.76 -17.98
CA SER A 22 1.78 -15.41 -16.81
C SER A 22 2.02 -13.93 -16.54
N SER A 23 1.19 -13.07 -17.11
CA SER A 23 1.11 -11.68 -16.65
C SER A 23 0.51 -11.71 -15.25
N THR A 24 1.34 -11.51 -14.23
CA THR A 24 0.85 -11.21 -12.89
C THR A 24 0.09 -9.90 -12.98
N ILE A 25 -1.25 -9.95 -13.03
CA ILE A 25 -2.06 -8.77 -12.76
C ILE A 25 -1.77 -8.41 -11.31
N ALA A 26 -0.92 -7.40 -11.10
CA ALA A 26 -0.71 -6.83 -9.79
C ALA A 26 -2.02 -6.16 -9.38
N HIS A 27 -2.84 -6.87 -8.61
CA HIS A 27 -4.03 -6.30 -8.00
C HIS A 27 -3.56 -5.34 -6.91
N GLN A 28 -3.39 -4.06 -7.24
CA GLN A 28 -3.10 -3.00 -6.28
C GLN A 28 -4.31 -2.86 -5.36
N ARG A 29 -4.25 -3.47 -4.16
CA ARG A 29 -5.23 -3.23 -3.10
C ARG A 29 -4.85 -1.92 -2.41
N PRO A 30 -5.75 -0.92 -2.37
CA PRO A 30 -5.45 0.31 -1.66
C PRO A 30 -5.30 0.02 -0.17
N LEU A 31 -4.23 0.53 0.43
CA LEU A 31 -4.08 0.64 1.87
C LEU A 31 -4.67 1.99 2.29
N HIS A 32 -5.53 1.99 3.29
CA HIS A 32 -6.11 3.21 3.82
C HIS A 32 -5.40 3.56 5.12
N PHE A 33 -4.53 4.57 5.06
CA PHE A 33 -3.83 5.09 6.22
C PHE A 33 -4.64 6.19 6.90
N ALA A 34 -4.57 6.25 8.23
CA ALA A 34 -5.14 7.31 9.03
C ALA A 34 -4.14 7.76 10.10
N LEU A 35 -4.24 9.03 10.46
CA LEU A 35 -3.46 9.63 11.53
C LEU A 35 -4.43 10.40 12.43
N ASP A 36 -4.57 9.92 13.66
CA ASP A 36 -5.66 10.30 14.55
C ASP A 36 -5.10 10.74 15.91
N ALA A 37 -5.65 11.82 16.48
CA ALA A 37 -5.24 12.33 17.77
C ALA A 37 -6.11 11.73 18.88
N TYR A 38 -5.49 11.25 19.95
CA TYR A 38 -6.14 10.59 21.07
C TYR A 38 -5.98 11.37 22.37
N ASP A 39 -6.87 11.08 23.33
CA ASP A 39 -6.74 11.56 24.70
C ASP A 39 -5.51 10.95 25.40
N SER A 40 -5.20 11.46 26.61
CA SER A 40 -4.04 11.02 27.39
C SER A 40 -4.10 9.52 27.75
N THR A 41 -5.28 8.92 27.74
CA THR A 41 -5.51 7.52 28.09
C THR A 41 -5.55 6.57 26.89
N TRP A 42 -5.37 7.07 25.66
CA TRP A 42 -5.48 6.29 24.41
C TRP A 42 -6.85 5.61 24.22
N SER A 43 -7.88 6.09 24.91
CA SER A 43 -9.21 5.46 24.94
C SER A 43 -10.20 6.15 24.03
N SER A 44 -9.98 7.42 23.69
CA SER A 44 -10.93 8.21 22.91
C SER A 44 -10.25 9.15 21.93
N LEU A 45 -10.82 9.20 20.72
CA LEU A 45 -10.43 10.14 19.67
C LEU A 45 -10.75 11.58 20.12
N LEU A 46 -9.82 12.50 19.87
CA LEU A 46 -10.02 13.92 20.10
C LEU A 46 -10.89 14.55 18.99
N PRO A 47 -11.58 15.68 19.29
CA PRO A 47 -12.30 16.45 18.27
C PRO A 47 -11.37 16.92 17.14
N HIS A 48 -11.95 17.22 15.97
CA HIS A 48 -11.20 17.87 14.90
C HIS A 48 -10.67 19.23 15.37
N HIS A 49 -9.36 19.44 15.28
CA HIS A 49 -8.63 20.64 15.75
C HIS A 49 -8.66 20.85 17.28
N PRO A 50 -8.06 19.93 18.06
CA PRO A 50 -7.89 20.13 19.49
C PRO A 50 -6.93 21.31 19.75
N THR A 51 -7.18 22.03 20.85
CA THR A 51 -6.28 23.08 21.33
C THR A 51 -5.35 22.48 22.37
N TYR A 52 -4.04 22.74 22.22
CA TYR A 52 -3.02 22.29 23.16
C TYR A 52 -2.34 23.49 23.82
N LEU A 53 -1.99 23.33 25.09
CA LEU A 53 -1.14 24.24 25.84
C LEU A 53 0.32 23.81 25.76
N LEU A 54 1.22 24.77 25.95
CA LEU A 54 2.65 24.48 25.98
C LEU A 54 2.98 23.54 27.14
N GLY A 55 3.63 22.42 26.82
CA GLY A 55 3.98 21.38 27.77
C GLY A 55 3.00 20.22 27.84
N GLU A 56 1.87 20.29 27.13
CA GLU A 56 0.98 19.15 26.96
C GLU A 56 1.55 18.12 25.98
N MET A 57 1.26 16.85 26.23
CA MET A 57 1.59 15.76 25.32
C MET A 57 0.49 15.56 24.28
N ILE A 58 0.91 15.32 23.04
CA ILE A 58 0.02 15.02 21.93
C ILE A 58 0.14 13.52 21.63
N ASN A 59 -0.94 12.77 21.87
CA ASN A 59 -1.01 11.36 21.52
C ASN A 59 -1.54 11.23 20.09
N ILE A 60 -0.73 10.65 19.20
CA ILE A 60 -1.05 10.47 17.79
C ILE A 60 -0.96 8.99 17.46
N GLU A 61 -2.03 8.41 16.93
CA GLU A 61 -2.07 7.05 16.41
C GLU A 61 -1.92 7.07 14.89
N ALA A 62 -1.00 6.26 14.37
CA ALA A 62 -0.90 5.95 12.95
C ALA A 62 -1.48 4.56 12.71
N SER A 63 -2.52 4.48 11.88
CA SER A 63 -3.21 3.23 11.60
C SER A 63 -3.29 2.96 10.09
N VAL A 64 -3.43 1.68 9.74
CA VAL A 64 -3.70 1.25 8.37
C VAL A 64 -4.85 0.25 8.38
N SER A 65 -5.82 0.47 7.51
CA SER A 65 -6.80 -0.55 7.17
C SER A 65 -6.44 -1.15 5.81
N SER A 66 -6.43 -2.47 5.81
CA SER A 66 -6.17 -3.29 4.63
C SER A 66 -7.29 -4.30 4.47
N ASP A 67 -7.44 -4.82 3.26
CA ASP A 67 -8.34 -5.94 3.01
C ASP A 67 -7.87 -7.18 3.81
N ARG A 68 -8.81 -7.88 4.44
CA ARG A 68 -8.65 -8.83 5.56
C ARG A 68 -7.73 -10.04 5.29
N HIS A 69 -7.18 -10.15 4.09
CA HIS A 69 -6.45 -11.32 3.63
C HIS A 69 -4.96 -11.28 3.94
N LEU A 70 -4.38 -10.14 4.33
CA LEU A 70 -2.94 -10.04 4.62
C LEU A 70 -2.66 -9.18 5.87
N PRO A 71 -1.92 -9.71 6.87
CA PRO A 71 -1.45 -8.90 7.98
C PRO A 71 -0.45 -7.85 7.48
N VAL A 72 -0.61 -6.62 7.93
CA VAL A 72 0.25 -5.48 7.58
C VAL A 72 0.78 -4.82 8.84
N LYS A 73 1.93 -4.14 8.71
CA LYS A 73 2.55 -3.36 9.77
C LYS A 73 2.81 -1.95 9.24
N VAL A 74 2.50 -0.95 10.06
CA VAL A 74 2.78 0.46 9.76
C VAL A 74 4.13 0.84 10.34
N PHE A 75 4.92 1.56 9.56
CA PHE A 75 6.13 2.25 9.98
C PHE A 75 5.98 3.72 9.64
N VAL A 76 6.48 4.59 10.51
CA VAL A 76 6.49 6.04 10.30
C VAL A 76 7.90 6.44 9.91
N ASP A 77 8.06 6.85 8.66
CA ASP A 77 9.35 7.21 8.07
C ASP A 77 9.78 8.62 8.47
N GLU A 78 8.85 9.57 8.37
CA GLU A 78 9.08 10.97 8.73
C GLU A 78 7.79 11.56 9.32
N CYS A 79 7.93 12.38 10.36
CA CYS A 79 6.85 13.18 10.91
C CYS A 79 7.31 14.63 11.00
N VAL A 80 6.62 15.53 10.30
CA VAL A 80 7.02 16.94 10.19
C VAL A 80 5.89 17.85 10.64
N VAL A 81 6.21 18.75 11.56
CA VAL A 81 5.33 19.83 11.98
C VAL A 81 5.68 21.08 11.19
N SER A 82 4.68 21.70 10.59
CA SER A 82 4.81 22.99 9.90
C SER A 82 3.63 23.90 10.24
N PRO A 83 3.88 25.18 10.55
CA PRO A 83 2.81 26.14 10.74
C PRO A 83 2.14 26.45 9.39
N SER A 84 0.81 26.57 9.39
CA SER A 84 0.04 26.88 8.18
C SER A 84 0.43 28.21 7.54
N THR A 85 0.91 29.17 8.33
CA THR A 85 1.36 30.50 7.88
C THR A 85 2.79 30.51 7.34
N ALA A 86 3.59 29.50 7.63
CA ALA A 86 4.99 29.40 7.20
C ALA A 86 5.38 27.95 6.84
N PRO A 87 4.88 27.41 5.70
CA PRO A 87 5.08 26.02 5.32
C PRO A 87 6.54 25.66 5.00
N TRP A 88 7.40 26.64 4.75
CA TRP A 88 8.83 26.43 4.59
C TRP A 88 9.53 26.05 5.90
N LEU A 89 8.92 26.39 7.03
CA LEU A 89 9.42 26.07 8.36
C LEU A 89 9.00 24.64 8.70
N ARG A 90 9.96 23.73 8.74
CA ARG A 90 9.74 22.30 8.95
C ARG A 90 10.48 21.82 10.17
N TYR A 91 9.73 21.33 11.15
CA TYR A 91 10.26 20.73 12.36
C TYR A 91 10.08 19.22 12.28
N LYS A 92 11.17 18.47 12.23
CA LYS A 92 11.11 17.01 12.20
C LYS A 92 10.93 16.47 13.62
N VAL A 93 9.86 15.71 13.82
CA VAL A 93 9.56 14.97 15.05
C VAL A 93 10.08 13.54 14.95
N ILE A 94 9.92 12.93 13.77
CA ILE A 94 10.51 11.64 13.39
C ILE A 94 11.28 11.88 12.08
N ALA A 95 12.47 11.32 11.96
CA ALA A 95 13.37 11.49 10.82
C ALA A 95 14.24 10.24 10.63
N ASP A 96 14.95 10.17 9.51
CA ASP A 96 15.98 9.16 9.24
C ASP A 96 15.45 7.70 9.30
N ASP A 97 14.30 7.48 8.66
CA ASP A 97 13.61 6.20 8.53
C ASP A 97 13.05 5.61 9.86
N GLY A 98 12.90 6.44 10.91
CA GLY A 98 12.23 6.09 12.17
C GLY A 98 13.06 6.31 13.42
#